data_AF-A0A3D5QCT4-F1
#
_entry.id   AF-A0A3D5QCT4-F1
#
_cell.length_a   1.000
_cell.length_b   1.000
_cell.length_c   1.000
_cell.angle_alpha   90.00
_cell.angle_beta   90.00
_cell.angle_gamma   90.00
#
_symmetry.space_group_name_H-M   'P 1'
#
loop_
_entity.id
_entity.type
_entity.pdbx_description
1 polymer ?
#
loop_
_entity_poly.entity_id
_entity_poly.type
_entity_poly.pdbx_seq_one_letter_code
_entity_poly.pdbx_strand_id
1 'polypeptide(L)'
;MSKKRVLPKVFSAVLVLLVIIFFINAIVSYTGIDTKNLTNPKIVVIKLEGIILNSDKFLNAYKKFHDNPNVKGFVIRINSPGGAVAPSQEIYRILRKIDKPVFVS
;
A
#
# COMPACT_ATOMS: atom_id res chain seq x y z
N MET A 1 5.69 37.71 38.02
CA MET A 1 4.29 37.39 38.40
C MET A 1 3.40 37.36 37.14
N SER A 2 3.30 36.24 36.41
CA SER A 2 2.49 36.17 35.15
C SER A 2 2.00 34.76 34.75
N LYS A 3 2.50 33.68 35.36
CA LYS A 3 2.14 32.30 34.95
C LYS A 3 0.69 31.86 35.21
N LYS A 4 -0.13 32.63 35.95
CA LYS A 4 -1.49 32.23 36.34
C LYS A 4 -2.56 32.38 35.24
N ARG A 5 -2.32 33.19 34.18
CA ARG A 5 -3.31 33.44 33.11
C ARG A 5 -3.12 32.58 31.85
N VAL A 6 -2.01 31.82 31.77
CA VAL A 6 -1.71 30.96 30.61
C VAL A 6 -2.42 29.61 30.73
N LEU A 7 -2.59 29.10 31.95
CA LEU A 7 -3.23 27.82 32.25
C LEU A 7 -4.67 27.69 31.68
N PRO A 8 -5.58 28.66 31.88
CA PRO A 8 -6.93 28.56 31.30
C PRO A 8 -6.97 28.72 29.77
N LYS A 9 -6.01 29.45 29.18
CA LYS A 9 -5.90 29.58 27.71
C LYS A 9 -5.39 28.29 27.06
N VAL A 10 -4.43 27.62 27.69
CA VAL A 10 -3.94 26.31 27.25
C VAL A 10 -5.05 25.26 27.42
N PHE A 11 -5.78 25.29 28.54
CA PHE A 11 -6.92 24.40 28.76
C PHE A 11 -8.02 24.58 27.70
N SER A 12 -8.37 25.83 27.39
CA SER A 12 -9.32 26.15 26.31
C SER A 12 -8.83 25.66 24.93
N ALA A 13 -7.55 25.85 24.62
CA ALA A 13 -6.96 25.36 23.37
C ALA A 13 -7.00 23.82 23.26
N VAL A 14 -6.73 23.11 24.36
CA VAL A 14 -6.83 21.64 24.41
C VAL A 14 -8.28 21.18 24.24
N LEU A 15 -9.24 21.87 24.87
CA LEU A 15 -10.67 21.57 24.71
C LEU A 15 -11.12 21.73 23.25
N VAL A 16 -10.73 22.83 22.60
CA VAL A 16 -11.02 23.07 21.18
C VAL A 16 -10.39 21.99 20.30
N LEU A 17 -9.15 21.58 20.57
CA LEU A 17 -8.50 20.50 19.83
C LEU A 17 -9.24 19.18 19.97
N LEU A 18 -9.69 18.83 21.18
CA LEU A 18 -10.48 17.62 21.43
C LEU A 18 -11.83 17.64 20.70
N VAL A 19 -12.49 18.80 20.68
CA VAL A 19 -13.75 18.98 19.93
C VAL A 19 -13.52 18.81 18.42
N ILE A 20 -12.44 19.37 17.87
CA ILE A 20 -12.08 19.19 16.46
C ILE A 20 -11.83 17.71 16.13
N ILE A 21 -11.05 17.01 16.97
CA ILE A 21 -10.78 15.57 16.81
C ILE A 21 -12.09 14.77 16.86
N PHE A 22 -13.00 15.11 17.78
CA PHE A 22 -14.31 14.46 17.88
C PHE A 22 -15.14 14.62 16.59
N PHE A 23 -15.22 15.83 16.05
CA PHE A 23 -15.95 16.08 14.80
C PHE A 23 -15.33 15.38 13.60
N ILE A 24 -14.00 15.29 13.50
CA ILE A 24 -13.32 14.54 12.43
C ILE A 24 -13.72 13.05 12.49
N ASN A 25 -13.71 12.45 13.68
CA ASN A 25 -14.11 11.05 13.85
C ASN A 25 -15.60 10.82 13.52
N ALA A 26 -16.48 11.76 13.88
CA ALA A 26 -17.90 11.69 13.55
C ALA A 26 -18.16 11.73 12.03
N ILE A 27 -17.46 12.60 11.29
CA ILE A 27 -17.56 12.72 9.83
C ILE A 27 -17.04 11.46 9.13
N VAL A 28 -15.88 10.93 9.55
CA VAL A 28 -15.31 9.68 9.00
C VAL A 28 -16.27 8.51 9.20
N SER A 29 -16.95 8.45 10.35
CA SER A 29 -17.94 7.42 10.65
C SER A 29 -19.19 7.54 9.78
N TYR A 30 -19.68 8.76 9.52
CA TYR A 30 -20.89 9.01 8.75
C TYR A 30 -20.71 8.79 7.24
N THR A 31 -19.50 9.02 6.73
CA THR A 31 -19.16 8.84 5.31
C THR A 31 -18.92 7.37 4.94
N GLY A 32 -18.90 6.44 5.91
CA GLY A 32 -18.64 5.03 5.66
C GLY A 32 -17.23 4.76 5.14
N ILE A 33 -16.29 5.68 5.33
CA ILE A 33 -14.89 5.51 4.93
C ILE A 33 -14.29 4.44 5.84
N ASP A 34 -14.17 3.24 5.29
CA ASP A 34 -13.62 2.09 5.99
C ASP A 34 -12.09 2.20 6.06
N THR A 35 -11.61 2.98 7.03
CA THR A 35 -10.19 3.23 7.31
C THR A 35 -9.39 1.95 7.57
N LYS A 36 -10.07 0.86 8.00
CA LYS A 36 -9.46 -0.46 8.14
C LYS A 36 -9.11 -1.10 6.79
N ASN A 37 -9.95 -0.91 5.77
CA ASN A 37 -9.68 -1.42 4.42
C ASN A 37 -8.52 -0.67 3.72
N LEU A 38 -8.23 0.56 4.14
CA LEU A 38 -7.07 1.33 3.67
C LEU A 38 -5.74 0.87 4.29
N THR A 39 -5.76 0.17 5.43
CA THR A 39 -4.54 -0.27 6.14
C THR A 39 -4.33 -1.77 6.14
N ASN A 40 -5.30 -2.54 5.64
CA ASN A 40 -5.21 -3.98 5.62
C ASN A 40 -4.01 -4.46 4.75
N PRO A 41 -3.12 -5.28 5.32
CA PRO A 41 -2.06 -5.95 4.58
C PRO A 41 -2.61 -6.75 3.39
N LYS A 42 -2.00 -6.59 2.22
CA LYS A 42 -2.38 -7.29 0.98
C LYS A 42 -1.18 -8.04 0.41
N ILE A 43 -1.44 -9.20 -0.18
CA ILE A 43 -0.48 -9.95 -0.99
C ILE A 43 -0.91 -9.86 -2.44
N VAL A 44 0.02 -9.50 -3.33
CA VAL A 44 -0.25 -9.39 -4.76
C VAL A 44 0.03 -10.74 -5.42
N VAL A 45 -0.96 -11.31 -6.09
CA VAL A 45 -0.80 -12.55 -6.85
C VAL A 45 -0.72 -12.23 -8.34
N ILE A 46 0.36 -12.62 -8.99
CA ILE A 46 0.57 -12.44 -10.44
C ILE A 46 0.67 -13.82 -11.07
N LYS A 47 -0.17 -14.12 -12.05
CA LYS A 47 -0.13 -15.38 -12.81
C LYS A 47 0.72 -15.22 -14.07
N LEU A 48 1.67 -16.12 -14.30
CA LEU A 48 2.40 -16.27 -15.55
C LEU A 48 1.97 -17.58 -16.20
N GLU A 49 1.04 -17.48 -17.15
CA GLU A 49 0.41 -18.64 -17.79
C GLU A 49 0.73 -18.64 -19.30
N GLY A 50 1.06 -19.82 -19.83
CA GLY A 50 1.36 -19.96 -21.26
C GLY A 50 2.71 -19.37 -21.67
N ILE A 51 2.89 -19.12 -22.97
CA ILE A 51 4.17 -18.70 -23.54
C ILE A 51 4.50 -17.25 -23.12
N ILE A 52 5.74 -17.01 -22.72
CA ILE A 52 6.23 -15.68 -22.34
C ILE A 52 6.54 -14.86 -23.62
N LEU A 53 5.58 -14.03 -24.02
CA LEU A 53 5.69 -13.16 -25.21
C LEU A 53 6.09 -11.72 -24.86
N ASN A 54 5.69 -11.22 -23.70
CA ASN A 54 6.00 -9.87 -23.22
C ASN A 54 6.04 -9.84 -21.68
N SER A 55 6.46 -8.70 -21.13
CA SER A 55 6.65 -8.46 -19.70
C SER A 55 5.61 -7.48 -19.11
N ASP A 56 4.70 -6.96 -19.93
CA ASP A 56 3.80 -5.84 -19.61
C ASP A 56 2.99 -6.09 -18.33
N LYS A 57 2.53 -7.34 -18.14
CA LYS A 57 1.78 -7.74 -16.95
C LYS A 57 2.59 -7.53 -15.67
N PHE A 58 3.87 -7.87 -15.69
CA PHE A 58 4.77 -7.70 -14.55
C PHE A 58 5.17 -6.24 -14.37
N LEU A 59 5.40 -5.52 -15.47
CA LEU A 59 5.73 -4.09 -15.42
C LEU A 59 4.58 -3.27 -14.81
N ASN A 60 3.35 -3.54 -15.22
CA ASN A 60 2.16 -2.88 -14.70
C ASN A 60 1.91 -3.22 -13.23
N ALA A 61 2.13 -4.47 -12.83
CA ALA A 61 2.04 -4.86 -11.43
C ALA A 61 3.10 -4.17 -10.57
N TYR A 62 4.34 -4.09 -11.05
CA TYR A 62 5.42 -3.36 -10.37
C TYR A 62 5.05 -1.88 -10.17
N LYS A 63 4.68 -1.17 -11.25
CA LYS A 63 4.28 0.25 -11.17
C LYS A 63 3.12 0.50 -10.21
N LYS A 64 2.19 -0.45 -10.11
CA LYS A 64 0.99 -0.32 -9.28
C LYS A 64 1.22 -0.63 -7.80
N PHE A 65 2.11 -1.57 -7.49
CA PHE A 65 2.16 -2.19 -6.15
C PHE A 65 3.51 -2.10 -5.44
N HIS A 66 4.60 -1.79 -6.15
CA HIS A 66 5.94 -1.69 -5.55
C HIS A 66 5.97 -0.70 -4.39
N ASP A 67 5.50 0.54 -4.59
CA ASP A 67 5.56 1.60 -3.57
C ASP A 67 4.38 1.56 -2.58
N ASN A 68 3.45 0.60 -2.72
CA ASN A 68 2.24 0.57 -1.89
C ASN A 68 2.55 0.00 -0.49
N PRO A 69 2.45 0.78 0.60
CA PRO A 69 2.82 0.33 1.95
C PRO A 69 1.91 -0.78 2.50
N ASN A 70 0.70 -0.92 1.95
CA ASN A 70 -0.24 -1.98 2.32
C ASN A 70 0.10 -3.32 1.66
N VAL A 71 0.88 -3.32 0.57
CA VAL A 71 1.34 -4.56 -0.07
C VAL A 71 2.55 -5.08 0.70
N LYS A 72 2.41 -6.29 1.26
CA LYS A 72 3.45 -6.94 2.07
C LYS A 72 4.32 -7.94 1.31
N GLY A 73 3.91 -8.31 0.10
CA GLY A 73 4.67 -9.24 -0.72
C GLY A 73 3.95 -9.63 -2.00
N PHE A 74 4.67 -10.39 -2.83
CA PHE A 74 4.22 -10.86 -4.13
C PHE A 74 4.27 -12.39 -4.17
N VAL A 75 3.28 -13.00 -4.84
CA VAL A 75 3.26 -14.41 -5.17
C VAL A 75 3.13 -14.54 -6.67
N ILE A 76 4.11 -15.16 -7.32
CA ILE A 76 4.15 -15.39 -8.75
C ILE A 76 3.72 -16.83 -9.00
N ARG A 77 2.55 -17.02 -9.61
CA ARG A 77 2.05 -18.34 -10.00
C ARG A 77 2.53 -18.67 -11.39
N ILE A 78 3.39 -19.66 -11.55
CA ILE A 78 4.00 -19.98 -12.85
C ILE A 78 3.41 -21.28 -13.41
N ASN A 79 2.77 -21.16 -14.56
CA ASN A 79 2.35 -22.27 -15.40
C ASN A 79 2.72 -21.94 -16.86
N SER A 80 4.01 -21.99 -17.16
CA SER A 80 4.57 -21.55 -18.44
C SER A 80 5.62 -22.55 -18.94
N PRO A 81 5.58 -22.93 -20.24
CA PRO A 81 6.65 -23.71 -20.86
C PRO A 81 7.90 -22.86 -21.19
N GLY A 82 7.91 -21.56 -20.83
CA GLY A 82 8.92 -20.60 -21.23
C GLY A 82 8.46 -19.70 -22.38
N GLY A 83 9.41 -19.14 -23.13
CA GLY A 83 9.12 -18.21 -24.22
C GLY A 83 10.35 -17.42 -24.63
N ALA A 84 10.15 -16.19 -25.08
CA ALA A 84 11.24 -15.34 -25.54
C ALA A 84 12.17 -14.95 -24.37
N VAL A 85 13.48 -14.97 -24.66
CA VAL A 85 14.53 -14.66 -23.67
C VAL A 85 14.42 -13.22 -23.18
N ALA A 86 14.18 -12.26 -24.08
CA ALA A 86 14.11 -10.83 -23.73
C ALA A 86 12.98 -10.50 -22.72
N PRO A 87 11.71 -10.91 -22.94
CA PRO A 87 10.65 -10.77 -21.94
C PRO A 87 10.96 -11.44 -20.60
N SER A 88 11.59 -12.62 -20.64
CA SER A 88 11.96 -13.35 -19.42
C SER A 88 13.00 -12.59 -18.60
N GLN A 89 14.01 -12.00 -19.26
CA GLN A 89 15.02 -11.15 -18.62
C GLN A 89 14.42 -9.86 -18.06
N GLU A 90 13.45 -9.27 -18.75
CA GLU A 90 12.76 -8.09 -18.26
C GLU A 90 11.93 -8.38 -17.01
N ILE A 91 11.18 -9.49 -17.02
CA ILE A 91 10.43 -9.97 -15.83
C ILE A 91 11.39 -10.18 -14.66
N TYR A 92 12.52 -10.85 -14.89
CA TYR A 92 13.54 -11.03 -13.85
C TYR A 92 14.03 -9.69 -13.30
N ARG A 93 14.37 -8.73 -14.16
CA ARG A 93 14.84 -7.41 -13.74
C ARG A 93 13.79 -6.63 -12.96
N ILE A 94 12.52 -6.75 -13.32
CA ILE A 94 11.39 -6.13 -12.60
C ILE A 94 11.28 -6.74 -11.20
N LEU A 95 11.28 -8.07 -11.09
CA LEU A 95 11.17 -8.76 -9.81
C LEU A 95 12.36 -8.44 -8.88
N ARG A 96 13.57 -8.28 -9.44
CA ARG A 96 14.77 -7.88 -8.68
C ARG A 96 14.71 -6.46 -8.13
N LYS A 97 13.84 -5.59 -8.65
CA LYS A 97 13.63 -4.23 -8.13
C LYS A 97 12.62 -4.17 -6.99
N ILE A 98 11.89 -5.25 -6.74
CA ILE A 98 10.94 -5.32 -5.63
C ILE A 98 11.73 -5.52 -4.34
N ASP A 99 11.56 -4.59 -3.41
CA ASP A 99 12.16 -4.55 -2.07
C ASP A 99 11.39 -5.39 -1.03
N LYS A 100 10.32 -6.06 -1.48
CA LYS A 100 9.41 -6.90 -0.68
C LYS A 100 9.61 -8.38 -0.99
N PRO A 101 9.22 -9.28 -0.08
CA PRO A 101 9.27 -10.72 -0.33
C PRO A 101 8.51 -11.12 -1.61
N VAL A 102 9.16 -11.94 -2.43
CA VAL A 102 8.58 -12.53 -3.65
C VAL A 102 8.63 -14.05 -3.52
N PHE A 103 7.48 -14.70 -3.58
CA PHE A 103 7.33 -16.15 -3.56
C PHE A 103 6.92 -16.65 -4.95
N VAL A 104 7.30 -17.88 -5.28
CA VAL A 104 6.95 -18.52 -6.55
C VAL A 104 6.24 -19.84 -6.25
N SER A 105 5.17 -20.14 -6.99
CA SER A 105 4.39 -21.37 -6.88
C SER A 105 3.97 -21.91 -8.24
#